data_AF-A0A8J8W070-F1
#
_entry.id   AF-A0A8J8W070-F1
#
_cell.length_a   1.000
_cell.length_b   1.000
_cell.length_c   1.000
_cell.angle_alpha   90.00
_cell.angle_beta   90.00
_cell.angle_gamma   90.00
#
_symmetry.space_group_name_H-M   'P 1'
#
loop_
_entity.id
_entity.type
_entity.pdbx_description
1 polymer ?
#
loop_
_entity_poly.entity_id
_entity_poly.type
_entity_poly.pdbx_seq_one_letter_code
_entity_poly.pdbx_strand_id
1 'polypeptide(L)'
;MGKVHGSLARAGKVKAATPKASKPLEDSQRHLAETSAAHMRRERLLHRQVEPQEKAKKPKGRAYKRILYTRRFVNVTMTGGKRKMNPNPGS
;
A
#
# COMPACT_ATOMS: atom_id res chain seq x y z
N MET A 1 -20.90 -18.81 35.55
CA MET A 1 -19.95 -19.38 34.56
C MET A 1 -20.43 -19.01 33.17
N GLY A 2 -19.62 -18.25 32.41
CA GLY A 2 -20.00 -17.74 31.08
C GLY A 2 -19.95 -18.81 29.97
N LYS A 3 -20.41 -18.46 28.77
CA LYS A 3 -20.39 -19.35 27.60
C LYS A 3 -18.94 -19.68 27.21
N VAL A 4 -18.55 -20.94 27.37
CA VAL A 4 -17.19 -21.43 27.07
C VAL A 4 -16.99 -21.70 25.56
N HIS A 5 -18.05 -22.03 24.84
CA HIS A 5 -17.98 -22.42 23.42
C HIS A 5 -18.92 -21.56 22.55
N GLY A 6 -18.35 -20.91 21.54
CA GLY A 6 -19.03 -20.10 20.53
C GLY A 6 -18.72 -20.58 19.10
N SER A 7 -19.29 -19.91 18.09
CA SER A 7 -19.12 -20.31 16.69
C SER A 7 -17.73 -19.95 16.15
N LEU A 8 -17.02 -20.95 15.63
CA LEU A 8 -15.74 -20.79 14.95
C LEU A 8 -15.88 -20.47 13.44
N ALA A 9 -17.11 -20.43 12.92
CA ALA A 9 -17.37 -20.31 11.47
C ALA A 9 -16.88 -18.98 10.85
N ARG A 10 -16.62 -17.95 11.66
CA ARG A 10 -16.14 -16.63 11.19
C ARG A 10 -14.62 -16.46 11.27
N ALA A 11 -13.88 -17.49 11.69
CA ALA A 11 -12.43 -17.43 11.77
C ALA A 11 -11.84 -17.12 10.38
N GLY A 12 -10.99 -16.09 10.30
CA GLY A 12 -10.30 -15.72 9.05
C GLY A 12 -11.14 -15.01 7.98
N LYS A 13 -12.46 -14.82 8.16
CA LYS A 13 -13.37 -14.24 7.15
C LYS A 13 -12.83 -12.93 6.54
N VAL A 14 -12.32 -12.02 7.38
CA VAL A 14 -11.82 -10.71 6.92
C VAL A 14 -10.55 -10.85 6.08
N LYS A 15 -9.59 -11.67 6.51
CA LYS A 15 -8.34 -11.91 5.77
C LYS A 15 -8.57 -12.65 4.45
N ALA A 16 -9.57 -13.54 4.40
CA ALA A 16 -9.95 -14.24 3.18
C ALA A 16 -10.77 -13.37 2.22
N ALA A 17 -11.55 -12.41 2.75
CA ALA A 17 -12.38 -11.53 1.95
C ALA A 17 -11.60 -10.37 1.28
N THR A 18 -10.44 -9.99 1.83
CA THR A 18 -9.59 -8.96 1.20
C THR A 18 -9.00 -9.48 -0.12
N PRO A 19 -9.17 -8.78 -1.25
CA PRO A 19 -8.64 -9.24 -2.53
C PRO A 19 -7.11 -9.31 -2.45
N LYS A 20 -6.53 -10.44 -2.88
CA LYS A 20 -5.08 -10.60 -2.91
C LYS A 20 -4.51 -9.64 -3.95
N ALA A 21 -3.39 -9.04 -3.57
CA ALA A 21 -2.56 -8.30 -4.46
C ALA A 21 -2.15 -9.19 -5.65
N SER A 22 -2.29 -8.72 -6.90
CA SER A 22 -1.72 -9.37 -8.07
C SER A 22 -0.77 -8.42 -8.77
N LYS A 23 0.25 -8.97 -9.45
CA LYS A 23 1.12 -8.19 -10.32
C LYS A 23 0.27 -7.65 -11.49
N PRO A 24 0.43 -6.39 -11.93
CA PRO A 24 0.02 -6.04 -13.28
C PRO A 24 0.86 -6.90 -14.22
N LEU A 25 0.21 -7.86 -14.89
CA LEU A 25 0.78 -8.48 -16.08
C LEU A 25 1.00 -7.34 -17.10
N GLU A 26 2.16 -7.35 -17.74
CA GLU A 26 2.52 -6.49 -18.86
C GLU A 26 1.47 -6.65 -19.98
N ASP A 27 0.37 -5.91 -19.90
CA ASP A 27 -0.65 -5.86 -20.95
C ASP A 27 -0.29 -4.73 -21.93
N SER A 28 0.76 -4.94 -22.71
CA SER A 28 1.07 -4.10 -23.87
C SER A 28 0.07 -4.28 -25.03
N GLN A 29 -1.02 -5.05 -24.86
CA GLN A 29 -2.06 -5.23 -25.89
C GLN A 29 -3.46 -5.50 -25.31
N ARG A 30 -4.07 -4.57 -24.56
CA ARG A 30 -5.53 -4.54 -24.36
C ARG A 30 -6.05 -3.10 -24.34
N HIS A 31 -5.97 -2.45 -25.49
CA HIS A 31 -6.87 -1.35 -25.82
C HIS A 31 -7.76 -1.86 -26.95
N LEU A 32 -9.06 -1.53 -26.89
CA LEU A 32 -10.16 -1.94 -27.80
C LEU A 32 -11.07 -3.07 -27.28
N ALA A 33 -11.74 -2.87 -26.14
CA ALA A 33 -13.16 -3.22 -25.98
C ALA A 33 -13.72 -2.68 -24.65
N GLU A 34 -14.87 -2.04 -24.74
CA GLU A 34 -15.87 -1.86 -23.66
C GLU A 34 -15.69 -0.72 -22.63
N THR A 35 -16.04 0.49 -23.08
CA THR A 35 -16.46 1.61 -22.23
C THR A 35 -17.87 1.38 -21.68
N SER A 36 -18.00 0.72 -20.52
CA SER A 36 -19.18 0.86 -19.67
C SER A 36 -18.79 1.57 -18.38
N ALA A 37 -19.54 2.61 -17.98
CA ALA A 37 -19.28 3.38 -16.76
C ALA A 37 -19.32 2.53 -15.47
N ALA A 38 -19.87 1.30 -15.55
CA ALA A 38 -19.85 0.29 -14.49
C ALA A 38 -18.46 -0.37 -14.34
N HIS A 39 -17.74 -0.59 -15.45
CA HIS A 39 -16.36 -1.11 -15.44
C HIS A 39 -15.42 -0.12 -14.73
N MET A 40 -15.55 1.18 -15.00
CA MET A 40 -14.71 2.23 -14.40
C MET A 40 -14.86 2.36 -12.87
N ARG A 41 -16.05 2.08 -12.31
CA ARG A 41 -16.27 2.11 -10.84
C ARG A 41 -15.74 0.86 -10.13
N ARG A 42 -15.81 -0.30 -10.79
CA ARG A 42 -15.27 -1.57 -10.27
C ARG A 42 -13.74 -1.58 -10.31
N GLU A 43 -13.13 -1.07 -11.37
CA GLU A 43 -11.67 -0.94 -11.53
C GLU A 43 -11.04 0.03 -10.51
N ARG A 44 -11.73 1.13 -10.16
CA ARG A 44 -11.22 2.11 -9.17
C ARG A 44 -11.05 1.55 -7.76
N LEU A 45 -11.80 0.51 -7.37
CA LEU A 45 -11.67 -0.13 -6.05
C LEU A 45 -10.66 -1.29 -6.03
N LEU A 46 -10.26 -1.80 -7.21
CA LEU A 46 -9.29 -2.89 -7.36
C LEU A 46 -7.83 -2.40 -7.33
N HIS A 47 -7.59 -1.10 -7.48
CA HIS A 47 -6.24 -0.49 -7.43
C HIS A 47 -5.58 -0.42 -6.04
N ARG A 48 -6.20 -0.98 -4.98
CA ARG A 48 -5.72 -0.79 -3.60
C ARG A 48 -4.74 -1.85 -3.11
N GLN A 49 -4.64 -3.01 -3.75
CA GLN A 49 -3.75 -4.09 -3.30
C GLN A 49 -2.84 -4.52 -4.45
N VAL A 50 -1.60 -4.06 -4.38
CA VAL A 50 -0.51 -4.31 -5.34
C VAL A 50 0.44 -5.30 -4.69
N GLU A 51 0.85 -6.35 -5.40
CA GLU A 51 1.92 -7.25 -4.92
C GLU A 51 3.14 -6.38 -4.59
N PRO A 52 3.90 -6.66 -3.53
CA PRO A 52 5.02 -5.82 -3.15
C PRO A 52 5.92 -5.59 -4.37
N GLN A 53 5.84 -4.37 -4.91
CA GLN A 53 6.59 -4.00 -6.09
C GLN A 53 8.07 -4.21 -5.81
N GLU A 54 8.81 -4.74 -6.78
CA GLU A 54 10.26 -4.83 -6.68
C GLU A 54 10.83 -3.41 -6.57
N LYS A 55 11.29 -3.06 -5.36
CA LYS A 55 11.89 -1.76 -5.04
C LYS A 55 13.38 -1.94 -4.86
N ALA A 56 14.14 -0.93 -5.27
CA ALA A 56 15.58 -0.89 -5.02
C ALA A 56 15.89 -1.19 -3.54
N LYS A 57 16.89 -2.04 -3.32
CA LYS A 57 17.26 -2.49 -1.98
C LYS A 57 17.68 -1.29 -1.14
N LYS A 58 17.08 -1.16 0.04
CA LYS A 58 17.55 -0.19 1.04
C LYS A 58 18.92 -0.64 1.54
N PRO A 59 19.94 0.24 1.55
CA PRO A 59 21.26 -0.12 2.07
C PRO A 59 21.14 -0.46 3.56
N LYS A 60 22.14 -1.18 4.09
CA LYS A 60 22.16 -1.63 5.49
C LYS A 60 23.32 -0.98 6.25
N GLY A 61 23.25 -1.02 7.58
CA GLY A 61 24.31 -0.53 8.47
C GLY A 61 24.60 0.98 8.32
N ARG A 62 25.89 1.32 8.26
CA ARG A 62 26.38 2.71 8.23
C ARG A 62 25.82 3.51 7.06
N ALA A 63 25.69 2.89 5.88
CA ALA A 63 25.15 3.56 4.71
C ALA A 63 23.70 4.03 4.93
N TYR A 64 22.87 3.22 5.59
CA TYR A 64 21.51 3.63 5.95
C TYR A 64 21.49 4.75 6.99
N LYS A 65 22.39 4.70 7.98
CA LYS A 65 22.52 5.78 8.98
C LYS A 65 22.93 7.11 8.36
N ARG A 66 23.82 7.11 7.36
CA ARG A 66 24.17 8.30 6.58
C ARG A 66 22.93 8.89 5.88
N ILE A 67 22.16 8.06 5.18
CA ILE A 67 20.93 8.50 4.51
C ILE A 67 19.93 9.11 5.51
N LEU A 68 19.74 8.48 6.67
CA LEU A 68 18.85 8.99 7.70
C LEU A 68 19.33 10.33 8.27
N TYR A 69 20.62 10.48 8.54
CA TYR A 69 21.19 11.73 9.05
C TYR A 69 20.99 12.86 8.04
N THR A 70 21.39 12.65 6.78
CA THR A 70 21.22 13.66 5.73
C THR A 70 19.74 14.03 5.56
N ARG A 71 18.81 13.07 5.57
CA ARG A 71 17.36 13.35 5.47
C ARG A 71 16.76 14.03 6.72
N ARG A 72 17.33 13.84 7.90
CA ARG A 72 16.78 14.33 9.18
C ARG A 72 17.44 15.60 9.69
N PHE A 73 18.63 15.96 9.26
CA PHE A 73 19.32 17.12 9.84
C PHE A 73 19.89 18.06 8.79
N VAL A 74 20.33 17.54 7.65
CA VAL A 74 20.91 18.36 6.58
C VAL A 74 19.82 18.87 5.63
N ASN A 75 19.10 17.95 4.99
CA ASN A 75 18.09 18.25 3.97
C ASN A 75 16.69 18.23 4.59
N VAL A 76 16.42 19.17 5.49
CA VAL A 76 15.17 19.20 6.25
C VAL A 76 14.02 19.78 5.41
N THR A 77 12.98 18.98 5.18
CA THR A 77 11.71 19.45 4.58
C THR A 77 10.72 19.84 5.68
N MET A 78 10.35 21.12 5.75
CA MET A 78 9.36 21.65 6.71
C MET A 78 8.01 21.80 6.03
N THR A 79 7.15 20.78 6.12
CA THR A 79 5.76 20.86 5.65
C THR A 79 4.88 21.41 6.77
N GLY A 80 4.80 22.74 6.87
CA GLY A 80 3.89 23.47 7.76
C GLY A 80 4.03 23.18 9.26
N GLY A 81 4.54 24.14 10.04
CA GLY A 81 4.65 23.99 11.49
C GLY A 81 5.73 22.98 11.92
N LYS A 82 5.37 22.00 12.76
CA LYS A 82 6.33 21.02 13.33
C LYS A 82 6.74 19.95 12.31
N ARG A 83 7.95 19.42 12.46
CA ARG A 83 8.55 18.42 11.55
C ARG A 83 7.72 17.14 11.47
N LYS A 84 7.30 16.73 10.27
CA LYS A 84 6.58 15.48 9.99
C LYS A 84 7.40 14.59 9.04
N MET A 85 7.57 13.31 9.37
CA MET A 85 8.47 12.40 8.61
C MET A 85 7.81 11.66 7.44
N ASN A 86 6.48 11.55 7.45
CA ASN A 86 5.71 10.89 6.40
C ASN A 86 4.36 11.62 6.23
N PRO A 87 4.36 12.87 5.72
CA PRO A 87 3.13 13.57 5.41
C PRO A 87 2.39 12.88 4.25
N ASN A 88 1.07 12.89 4.30
CA ASN A 88 0.25 12.56 3.14
C ASN A 88 0.34 13.72 2.14
N PRO A 89 0.14 13.47 0.84
CA PRO A 89 0.04 14.57 -0.12
C PRO A 89 -1.08 15.52 0.32
N GLY A 90 -0.74 16.79 0.53
CA GLY A 90 -1.67 17.82 1.00
C GLY A 90 -1.73 18.04 2.52
N SER A 91 -0.87 17.40 3.32
CA SER A 91 -0.76 17.60 4.78
C SER A 91 0.57 18.16 5.24
#